data_AF-A0A166QMG2-F1
#
_entry.id   AF-A0A166QMG2-F1
#
_cell.length_a   1.000
_cell.length_b   1.000
_cell.length_c   1.000
_cell.angle_alpha   90.00
_cell.angle_beta   90.00
_cell.angle_gamma   90.00
#
_symmetry.space_group_name_H-M   'P 1'
#
loop_
_entity.id
_entity.type
_entity.pdbx_description
1 polymer ?
#
loop_
_entity_poly.entity_id
_entity_poly.type
_entity_poly.pdbx_seq_one_letter_code
_entity_poly.pdbx_strand_id
1 'polypeptide(L)'
;MAVETLYRTTRDPETLFMTRAEADAHDSMLELAESIQTVIHKAVPGISEDHLETMSIYMAKNRDIFAKAFGKKPDALLSLIDSDTAGANGSEPDA
;
A
#
# COMPACT_ATOMS: atom_id res chain seq x y z
N MET A 1 -1.08 -23.79 -29.28
CA MET A 1 -0.53 -23.70 -27.92
C MET A 1 -0.27 -22.23 -27.65
N ALA A 2 -0.85 -21.66 -26.59
CA ALA A 2 -0.60 -20.27 -26.18
C ALA A 2 0.41 -20.28 -25.01
N VAL A 3 1.38 -19.36 -25.04
CA VAL A 3 2.40 -19.22 -24.00
C VAL A 3 2.26 -17.81 -23.44
N GLU A 4 2.07 -17.69 -22.13
CA GLU A 4 1.99 -16.41 -21.42
C GLU A 4 3.28 -16.17 -20.63
N THR A 5 3.79 -14.94 -20.69
CA THR A 5 4.98 -14.53 -19.92
C THR A 5 4.52 -13.84 -18.66
N LEU A 6 4.87 -14.42 -17.51
CA LEU A 6 4.55 -13.88 -16.19
C LEU A 6 5.83 -13.39 -15.52
N TYR A 7 5.72 -12.26 -14.83
CA TYR A 7 6.77 -11.65 -14.03
C TYR A 7 6.44 -11.87 -12.57
N ARG A 8 7.45 -12.17 -11.76
CA ARG A 8 7.31 -12.33 -10.31
C ARG A 8 8.26 -11.43 -9.58
N THR A 9 7.86 -11.01 -8.39
CA THR A 9 8.69 -10.23 -7.49
C THR A 9 9.60 -11.18 -6.70
N THR A 10 10.85 -10.79 -6.41
CA THR A 10 11.74 -11.66 -5.62
C THR A 10 11.28 -11.77 -4.16
N ARG A 11 10.65 -10.70 -3.66
CA ARG A 11 10.10 -10.62 -2.30
C ARG A 11 8.72 -11.27 -2.15
N ASP A 12 8.01 -11.53 -3.25
CA ASP A 12 6.71 -12.18 -3.25
C ASP A 12 6.56 -13.13 -4.45
N PRO A 13 6.91 -14.41 -4.29
CA PRO A 13 6.91 -15.38 -5.39
C PRO A 13 5.50 -15.90 -5.72
N GLU A 14 4.49 -15.62 -4.88
CA GLU A 14 3.11 -16.05 -5.07
C GLU A 14 2.33 -15.08 -5.97
N THR A 15 2.67 -13.79 -5.95
CA THR A 15 2.06 -12.79 -6.82
C THR A 15 2.70 -12.79 -8.21
N LEU A 16 1.87 -13.07 -9.21
CA LEU A 16 2.24 -13.11 -10.62
C LEU A 16 1.71 -11.85 -11.33
N PHE A 17 2.60 -11.14 -12.00
CA PHE A 17 2.33 -9.93 -12.75
C PHE A 17 2.44 -10.19 -14.26
N MET A 18 1.62 -9.49 -15.04
CA MET A 18 1.64 -9.61 -16.50
C MET A 18 2.78 -8.79 -17.13
N THR A 19 3.27 -7.78 -16.40
CA THR A 19 4.35 -6.90 -16.88
C THR A 19 5.47 -6.77 -15.86
N ARG A 20 6.69 -6.53 -16.37
CA ARG A 20 7.87 -6.25 -15.55
C ARG A 20 7.70 -5.01 -14.69
N ALA A 21 7.05 -3.97 -15.22
CA ALA A 21 6.86 -2.70 -14.53
C ALA A 21 5.98 -2.86 -13.29
N GLU A 22 4.91 -3.66 -13.37
CA GLU A 22 4.05 -3.95 -12.23
C GLU A 22 4.80 -4.75 -11.15
N ALA A 23 5.59 -5.76 -11.57
CA ALA A 23 6.40 -6.53 -10.63
C ALA A 23 7.44 -5.66 -9.89
N ASP A 24 8.07 -4.71 -10.59
CA ASP A 24 9.05 -3.77 -10.04
C ASP A 24 8.41 -2.72 -9.12
N ALA A 25 7.23 -2.22 -9.47
CA ALA A 25 6.44 -1.33 -8.62
C ALA A 25 6.00 -2.03 -7.32
N HIS A 26 5.57 -3.30 -7.42
CA HIS A 26 5.22 -4.12 -6.26
C HIS A 26 6.44 -4.40 -5.38
N ASP A 27 7.58 -4.74 -5.99
CA ASP A 27 8.85 -4.93 -5.29
C ASP A 27 9.24 -3.69 -4.48
N SER A 28 9.23 -2.53 -5.14
CA SER A 28 9.54 -1.24 -4.52
C SER A 28 8.57 -0.87 -3.40
N MET A 29 7.30 -1.26 -3.52
CA MET A 29 6.29 -1.04 -2.49
C MET A 29 6.57 -1.90 -1.25
N LEU A 30 6.88 -3.18 -1.42
CA LEU A 30 7.19 -4.09 -0.31
C LEU A 30 8.45 -3.65 0.46
N GLU A 31 9.50 -3.23 -0.26
CA GLU A 31 10.72 -2.70 0.35
C GLU A 31 10.46 -1.46 1.23
N LEU A 32 9.59 -0.57 0.75
CA LEU A 32 9.20 0.61 1.48
C LEU A 32 8.38 0.25 2.73
N ALA A 33 7.43 -0.69 2.61
CA ALA A 33 6.62 -1.16 3.73
C ALA A 33 7.51 -1.75 4.85
N GLU A 34 8.45 -2.63 4.50
CA GLU A 34 9.38 -3.24 5.47
C GLU A 34 10.23 -2.19 6.20
N SER A 35 10.69 -1.17 5.47
CA SER A 35 11.43 -0.04 6.04
C SER A 35 10.57 0.77 7.01
N ILE A 36 9.34 1.09 6.62
CA ILE A 36 8.35 1.83 7.45
C ILE A 36 8.03 1.03 8.72
N GLN A 37 7.75 -0.26 8.58
CA GLN A 37 7.50 -1.20 9.67
C GLN A 37 8.66 -1.21 10.68
N THR A 38 9.89 -1.30 10.20
CA THR A 38 11.09 -1.27 11.06
C THR A 38 11.21 0.05 11.84
N VAL A 39 10.94 1.18 11.18
CA VAL A 39 11.01 2.50 11.81
C VAL A 39 9.92 2.67 12.87
N ILE A 40 8.68 2.32 12.54
CA ILE A 40 7.54 2.46 13.48
C ILE A 40 7.71 1.52 14.66
N HIS A 41 8.13 0.28 14.45
CA HIS A 41 8.38 -0.67 15.53
C HIS A 41 9.41 -0.14 16.54
N LYS A 42 10.46 0.53 16.05
CA LYS A 42 11.45 1.19 16.91
C LYS A 42 10.91 2.44 17.60
N ALA A 43 10.07 3.21 16.93
CA ALA A 43 9.51 4.45 17.46
C ALA A 43 8.40 4.22 18.49
N VAL A 44 7.59 3.18 18.31
CA VAL A 44 6.43 2.84 19.15
C VAL A 44 6.58 1.40 19.66
N PRO A 45 7.35 1.17 20.73
CA PRO A 45 7.43 -0.14 21.35
C PRO A 45 6.07 -0.54 21.92
N GLY A 46 5.54 -1.70 21.50
CA GLY A 46 4.24 -2.23 21.94
C GLY A 46 3.09 -2.13 20.94
N ILE A 47 3.36 -1.68 19.71
CA ILE A 47 2.40 -1.82 18.60
C ILE A 47 2.22 -3.30 18.22
N SER A 48 0.99 -3.72 17.90
CA SER A 48 0.71 -5.07 17.38
C SER A 48 1.36 -5.26 16.01
N GLU A 49 1.99 -6.41 15.76
CA GLU A 49 2.62 -6.74 14.48
C GLU A 49 1.62 -6.69 13.31
N ASP A 50 0.37 -7.10 13.55
CA ASP A 50 -0.72 -7.08 12.55
C ASP A 50 -1.10 -5.64 12.13
N HIS A 51 -1.20 -4.74 13.11
CA HIS A 51 -1.46 -3.32 12.84
C HIS A 51 -0.27 -2.65 12.17
N LEU A 52 0.94 -3.05 12.54
CA LEU A 52 2.17 -2.53 11.98
C LEU A 52 2.33 -2.92 10.51
N GLU A 53 2.07 -4.18 10.18
CA GLU A 53 2.04 -4.67 8.79
C GLU A 53 0.96 -3.93 7.99
N THR A 54 -0.28 -3.90 8.50
CA THR A 54 -1.40 -3.22 7.82
C THR A 54 -1.08 -1.75 7.55
N MET A 55 -0.56 -1.03 8.55
CA MET A 55 -0.23 0.39 8.42
C MET A 55 0.93 0.64 7.47
N SER A 56 1.99 -0.16 7.55
CA SER A 56 3.17 -0.01 6.70
C SER A 56 2.84 -0.29 5.22
N ILE A 57 2.05 -1.32 4.94
CA ILE A 57 1.56 -1.65 3.59
C ILE A 57 0.64 -0.54 3.08
N TYR A 58 -0.28 -0.03 3.90
CA TYR A 58 -1.16 1.08 3.53
C TYR A 58 -0.36 2.34 3.17
N MET A 59 0.66 2.68 3.96
CA MET A 59 1.55 3.81 3.68
C MET A 59 2.36 3.60 2.40
N ALA A 60 2.88 2.40 2.16
CA ALA A 60 3.65 2.07 0.98
C ALA A 60 2.80 2.12 -0.31
N LYS A 61 1.56 1.62 -0.27
CA LYS A 61 0.60 1.73 -1.38
C LYS A 61 0.30 3.17 -1.76
N ASN A 62 0.25 4.06 -0.76
CA ASN A 62 -0.07 5.47 -0.93
C ASN A 62 1.17 6.37 -0.89
N ARG A 63 2.37 5.82 -1.20
CA ARG A 63 3.65 6.52 -1.03
C ARG A 63 3.67 7.92 -1.64
N ASP A 64 3.02 8.11 -2.79
CA ASP A 64 2.98 9.38 -3.51
C ASP A 64 2.19 10.46 -2.74
N ILE A 65 1.12 10.06 -2.05
CA ILE A 65 0.31 10.97 -1.24
C ILE A 65 1.05 11.29 0.05
N PHE A 66 1.64 10.28 0.71
CA PHE A 66 2.48 10.48 1.88
C PHE A 66 3.70 11.37 1.58
N ALA A 67 4.37 11.17 0.44
CA ALA A 67 5.48 12.02 0.00
C ALA A 67 5.06 13.48 -0.20
N LYS A 68 3.88 13.72 -0.81
CA LYS A 68 3.30 15.07 -0.94
C LYS A 68 2.96 15.68 0.42
N ALA A 69 2.42 14.87 1.33
CA ALA A 69 2.08 15.28 2.69
C ALA A 69 3.32 15.77 3.46
N PHE A 70 4.37 14.95 3.50
CA PHE A 70 5.64 15.30 4.16
C PHE A 70 6.37 16.47 3.49
N GLY A 71 6.12 16.72 2.20
CA GLY A 71 6.81 17.75 1.43
C GLY A 71 6.40 19.20 1.68
N LYS A 72 5.17 19.46 2.18
CA LYS A 72 4.56 20.76 2.58
C LYS A 72 3.03 20.81 2.41
N LYS A 73 2.39 19.72 1.95
CA LYS A 73 0.95 19.68 1.67
C LYS A 73 0.25 18.63 2.54
N PRO A 74 0.10 18.86 3.85
CA PRO A 74 -0.58 17.92 4.74
C PRO A 74 -2.02 17.62 4.25
N ASP A 75 -2.68 18.57 3.59
CA ASP A 75 -3.99 18.40 2.95
C ASP A 75 -4.05 17.28 1.91
N ALA A 76 -2.91 16.85 1.35
CA ALA A 76 -2.87 15.71 0.45
C ALA A 76 -3.40 14.43 1.13
N LEU A 77 -3.23 14.29 2.46
CA LEU A 77 -3.77 13.16 3.22
C LEU A 77 -5.30 13.14 3.23
N LEU A 78 -5.96 14.30 3.12
CA LEU A 78 -7.42 14.36 3.08
C LEU A 78 -8.00 13.60 1.88
N SER A 79 -7.23 13.51 0.77
CA SER A 79 -7.64 12.72 -0.40
C SER A 79 -7.76 11.21 -0.12
N LEU A 80 -7.05 10.70 0.90
CA LEU A 80 -7.13 9.30 1.31
C LEU A 80 -8.41 9.00 2.11
N ILE A 81 -8.92 9.99 2.85
CA ILE A 81 -10.14 9.86 3.66
C ILE A 81 -11.38 9.80 2.78
N ASP A 82 -11.42 10.63 1.73
CA ASP A 82 -12.53 10.67 0.78
C ASP A 82 -12.60 9.40 -0.09
N SER A 83 -11.45 8.85 -0.46
CA SER A 83 -11.35 7.63 -1.27
C SER A 83 -11.82 6.37 -0.54
N ASP A 84 -11.65 6.32 0.79
CA ASP A 84 -12.15 5.22 1.64
C ASP A 84 -13.67 5.34 1.89
N THR A 85 -14.18 6.57 1.96
CA THR A 85 -15.61 6.85 2.20
C THR A 85 -16.49 6.53 0.98
N ALA A 86 -15.94 6.56 -0.24
CA ALA A 86 -16.67 6.22 -1.47
C ALA A 86 -17.02 4.72 -1.61
N GLY A 87 -16.45 3.85 -0.78
CA GLY A 87 -16.78 2.41 -0.74
C GLY A 87 -17.92 2.02 0.20
N ALA A 88 -18.42 2.94 1.04
CA ALA A 88 -19.37 2.63 2.12
C ALA A 88 -20.79 3.21 1.93
N ASN A 89 -21.10 3.85 0.80
CA ASN A 89 -22.46 4.34 0.49
C ASN A 89 -23.00 3.67 -0.78
N GLY A 90 -23.35 2.39 -0.64
CA GLY A 90 -23.97 1.58 -1.69
C GLY A 90 -25.06 0.63 -1.18
N SER A 91 -25.68 0.92 -0.04
CA SER A 91 -26.83 0.14 0.46
C SER A 91 -27.80 1.03 1.22
N GLU A 92 -28.38 1.99 0.52
CA GLU A 92 -29.75 2.42 0.80
C GLU A 92 -30.57 2.11 -0.46
N PRO A 93 -31.48 1.14 -0.37
CA PRO A 93 -32.77 1.30 -1.02
C PRO A 93 -33.88 1.07 0.01
N ASP A 94 -34.52 2.16 0.40
CA ASP A 94 -35.97 2.38 0.34
C ASP A 94 -36.87 1.13 0.44
N ALA A 95 -37.42 0.89 1.64
CA ALA A 95 -38.76 0.30 1.87
C ALA A 95 -39.19 0.47 3.35
#